data_AF-A0A2X3GN94-F1
#
_entry.id   AF-A0A2X3GN94-F1
#
_cell.length_a   1.000
_cell.length_b   1.000
_cell.length_c   1.000
_cell.angle_alpha   90.00
_cell.angle_beta   90.00
_cell.angle_gamma   90.00
#
_symmetry.space_group_name_H-M   'P 1'
#
loop_
_entity.id
_entity.type
_entity.pdbx_description
1 polymer ?
#
loop_
_entity_poly.entity_id
_entity_poly.type
_entity_poly.pdbx_seq_one_letter_code
_entity_poly.pdbx_strand_id
1 'polypeptide(L)'
;MCGFVGCVHDRIAEITGEEKQTFKEMNDMITHRGPDDEGYYTDDHVQFGFRRLSIIDVENGHQPLTYENERYWIILTEKFIIM
;
A
#
# COMPACT_ATOMS: atom_id res chain seq x y z
N MET A 1 -11.90 -8.08 -1.46
CA MET A 1 -11.67 -7.95 0.00
C MET A 1 -10.59 -6.93 0.36
N CYS A 2 -9.74 -6.36 -0.48
CA CYS A 2 -8.57 -5.58 -0.05
C CYS A 2 -7.54 -6.37 0.79
N GLY A 3 -6.29 -5.94 0.71
CA GLY A 3 -5.16 -6.54 1.43
C GLY A 3 -3.93 -5.65 1.35
N PHE A 4 -2.97 -5.87 2.25
CA PHE A 4 -1.70 -5.16 2.23
C PHE A 4 -0.53 -6.09 2.56
N VAL A 5 0.66 -5.67 2.13
CA VAL A 5 1.95 -6.21 2.53
C VAL A 5 2.77 -5.09 3.16
N GLY A 6 3.64 -5.44 4.11
CA GLY A 6 4.50 -4.49 4.81
C GLY A 6 5.88 -5.07 5.08
N CYS A 7 6.91 -4.25 4.93
CA CYS A 7 8.29 -4.55 5.34
C CYS A 7 8.80 -3.45 6.27
N VAL A 8 9.47 -3.82 7.36
CA VAL A 8 10.09 -2.89 8.31
C VAL A 8 11.57 -3.22 8.39
N HIS A 9 12.41 -2.19 8.28
CA HIS A 9 13.86 -2.30 8.25
C HIS A 9 14.44 -1.70 9.54
N ASP A 10 15.21 -2.52 10.27
CA ASP A 10 15.89 -2.10 11.51
C ASP A 10 17.02 -1.09 11.25
N ARG A 11 17.53 -1.05 10.02
CA ARG A 11 18.60 -0.13 9.59
C ARG A 11 18.14 0.63 8.37
N ILE A 12 18.45 1.93 8.36
CA ILE A 12 18.25 2.78 7.19
C ILE A 12 19.19 2.27 6.10
N ALA A 13 18.61 1.83 4.99
CA ALA A 13 19.31 1.45 3.79
C ALA A 13 18.51 2.00 2.60
N GLU A 14 19.23 2.49 1.58
CA GLU A 14 18.58 2.87 0.33
C GLU A 14 17.93 1.64 -0.29
N ILE A 15 16.63 1.71 -0.52
CA ILE A 15 15.89 0.61 -1.14
C ILE A 15 16.28 0.52 -2.60
N THR A 16 16.97 -0.56 -2.92
CA THR A 16 17.46 -0.87 -4.27
C THR A 16 16.33 -1.15 -5.24
N GLY A 17 16.62 -1.09 -6.54
CA GLY A 17 15.64 -1.45 -7.57
C GLY A 17 15.19 -2.92 -7.48
N GLU A 18 16.08 -3.81 -7.06
CA GLU A 18 15.78 -5.24 -6.85
C GLU A 18 14.81 -5.43 -5.67
N GLU A 19 15.04 -4.76 -4.55
CA GLU A 19 14.14 -4.81 -3.40
C GLU A 19 12.74 -4.27 -3.74
N LYS A 20 12.65 -3.18 -4.51
CA LYS A 20 11.36 -2.66 -5.00
C LYS A 20 10.64 -3.68 -5.87
N GLN A 21 11.37 -4.39 -6.72
CA GLN A 21 10.80 -5.43 -7.59
C GLN A 21 10.31 -6.63 -6.77
N THR A 22 11.10 -7.11 -5.83
CA THR A 22 10.68 -8.18 -4.90
C THR A 22 9.46 -7.75 -4.10
N PHE A 23 9.41 -6.52 -3.61
CA PHE A 23 8.27 -6.00 -2.86
C PHE A 23 7.01 -5.93 -3.73
N LYS A 24 7.15 -5.53 -5.00
CA LYS A 24 6.05 -5.58 -5.97
C LYS A 24 5.55 -7.01 -6.17
N GLU A 25 6.43 -7.99 -6.31
CA GLU A 25 6.05 -9.41 -6.44
C GLU A 25 5.30 -9.92 -5.20
N MET A 26 5.71 -9.48 -4.00
CA MET A 26 4.97 -9.76 -2.77
C MET A 26 3.55 -9.18 -2.81
N ASN A 27 3.39 -7.94 -3.29
CA ASN A 27 2.08 -7.31 -3.45
C ASN A 27 1.24 -7.99 -4.57
N ASP A 28 1.89 -8.48 -5.63
CA ASP A 28 1.25 -9.22 -6.73
C ASP A 28 0.65 -10.55 -6.24
N MET A 29 1.29 -11.25 -5.28
CA MET A 29 0.76 -12.50 -4.71
C MET A 29 -0.62 -12.34 -4.04
N ILE A 30 -0.93 -11.14 -3.51
CA ILE A 30 -2.21 -10.85 -2.87
C ILE A 30 -3.23 -10.16 -3.80
N THR A 31 -2.98 -10.11 -5.10
CA THR A 31 -3.88 -9.47 -6.10
C THR A 31 -5.31 -9.99 -6.03
N HIS A 32 -5.51 -11.28 -5.75
CA HIS A 32 -6.84 -11.88 -5.59
C HIS A 32 -7.70 -11.22 -4.49
N ARG A 33 -7.07 -10.51 -3.53
CA ARG A 33 -7.79 -9.75 -2.50
C ARG A 33 -8.31 -8.41 -3.05
N GLY A 34 -7.63 -7.81 -4.02
CA GLY A 34 -7.96 -6.50 -4.57
C GLY A 34 -7.40 -6.31 -5.99
N PRO A 35 -8.11 -6.79 -7.02
CA PRO A 35 -7.63 -6.74 -8.40
C PRO A 35 -7.84 -5.39 -9.10
N ASP A 36 -8.55 -4.45 -8.48
CA ASP A 36 -9.01 -3.23 -9.16
C ASP A 36 -8.01 -2.08 -9.07
N ASP A 37 -7.22 -2.03 -7.99
CA ASP A 37 -6.27 -0.95 -7.75
C ASP A 37 -5.10 -1.39 -6.85
N GLU A 38 -3.96 -0.71 -7.00
CA GLU A 38 -2.76 -0.91 -6.21
C GLU A 38 -2.12 0.39 -5.77
N GLY A 39 -1.45 0.36 -4.62
CA GLY A 39 -0.72 1.52 -4.13
C GLY A 39 0.48 1.12 -3.30
N TYR A 40 1.45 2.04 -3.21
CA TYR A 40 2.71 1.81 -2.54
C TYR A 40 3.09 3.02 -1.71
N TYR A 41 3.70 2.77 -0.56
CA TYR A 41 4.39 3.78 0.23
C TYR A 41 5.77 3.26 0.60
N THR A 42 6.77 4.12 0.59
CA THR A 42 8.14 3.77 0.93
C THR A 42 8.82 4.96 1.59
N ASP A 43 9.41 4.72 2.76
CA ASP A 43 10.38 5.61 3.40
C ASP A 43 11.64 4.83 3.79
N ASP A 44 12.52 5.46 4.57
CA ASP A 44 13.81 4.92 5.02
C ASP A 44 13.69 3.66 5.91
N HIS A 45 12.51 3.40 6.48
CA HIS A 45 12.28 2.33 7.44
C HIS A 45 11.22 1.33 6.99
N VAL A 46 10.24 1.76 6.21
CA VAL A 46 9.01 1.00 5.96
C VAL A 46 8.65 1.02 4.48
N GLN A 47 8.26 -0.16 3.99
CA GLN A 47 7.58 -0.31 2.72
C GLN A 47 6.18 -0.84 2.96
N PHE A 48 5.19 -0.24 2.30
CA PHE A 48 3.82 -0.76 2.26
C PHE A 48 3.33 -0.92 0.83
N GLY A 49 2.61 -2.00 0.59
CA GLY A 49 1.91 -2.29 -0.66
C GLY A 49 0.45 -2.58 -0.34
N PHE A 50 -0.46 -2.06 -1.15
CA PHE A 50 -1.90 -2.21 -0.99
C PHE A 50 -2.53 -2.76 -2.27
N ARG A 51 -3.58 -3.56 -2.10
CA ARG A 51 -4.47 -4.07 -3.14
C ARG A 51 -5.90 -3.73 -2.75
N ARG A 52 -6.65 -3.10 -3.64
CA ARG A 52 -8.05 -2.70 -3.41
C ARG A 52 -9.00 -3.47 -4.32
N LEU A 53 -10.12 -3.92 -3.75
CA LEU A 53 -11.32 -4.27 -4.52
C LEU A 53 -12.27 -3.08 -4.41
N SER A 54 -12.46 -2.36 -5.50
CA SER A 54 -13.17 -1.09 -5.58
C SER A 54 -14.65 -1.34 -5.84
N ILE A 55 -15.43 -1.53 -4.76
CA ILE A 55 -16.88 -1.78 -4.85
C ILE A 55 -17.67 -0.45 -4.86
N ILE A 56 -17.25 0.54 -4.08
CA ILE A 56 -17.89 1.85 -3.94
C ILE A 56 -16.80 2.92 -3.94
N ASP A 57 -17.05 4.02 -4.64
CA ASP A 57 -16.16 5.17 -4.80
C ASP A 57 -14.74 4.78 -5.27
N VAL A 58 -14.63 4.62 -6.59
CA VAL A 58 -13.38 4.23 -7.25
C VAL A 58 -12.39 5.40 -7.29
N GLU A 59 -12.89 6.64 -7.42
CA GLU A 59 -12.04 7.81 -7.71
C GLU A 59 -11.35 8.37 -6.47
N ASN A 60 -11.99 8.38 -5.30
CA ASN A 60 -11.40 9.00 -4.09
C ASN A 60 -10.87 7.99 -3.07
N GLY A 61 -11.05 6.68 -3.31
CA GLY A 61 -10.72 5.62 -2.37
C GLY A 61 -9.31 5.04 -2.46
N HIS A 62 -8.40 5.69 -3.20
CA HIS A 62 -7.01 5.25 -3.38
C HIS A 62 -6.25 5.25 -2.04
N GLN A 63 -5.42 4.22 -1.85
CA GLN A 63 -4.58 4.07 -0.65
C GLN A 63 -3.17 3.66 -1.08
N PRO A 64 -2.11 3.95 -0.30
CA PRO A 64 -2.12 4.50 1.07
C PRO A 64 -2.63 5.95 1.20
N LEU A 65 -3.30 6.26 2.32
CA LEU A 65 -3.79 7.61 2.61
C LEU A 65 -2.75 8.40 3.39
N THR A 66 -2.68 9.71 3.11
CA THR A 66 -1.79 10.66 3.79
C THR A 66 -2.58 11.74 4.52
N TYR A 67 -2.08 12.20 5.67
CA TYR A 67 -2.65 13.28 6.47
C TYR A 67 -1.55 14.15 7.10
N GLU A 68 -1.88 15.41 7.41
CA GLU A 68 -0.97 16.42 7.99
C GLU A 68 0.34 16.56 7.20
N ASN A 69 0.23 16.78 5.89
CA ASN A 69 1.36 16.93 4.97
C ASN A 69 2.32 15.73 5.01
N GLU A 70 1.80 14.51 4.78
CA GLU A 70 2.61 13.28 4.71
C GLU A 70 3.30 12.87 6.01
N ARG A 71 2.89 13.48 7.13
CA ARG A 71 3.31 13.07 8.46
C ARG A 71 2.73 11.71 8.86
N TYR A 72 1.51 11.42 8.44
CA TYR A 72 0.83 10.18 8.75
C TYR A 72 0.43 9.45 7.48
N TRP A 73 0.78 8.16 7.42
CA TRP A 73 0.40 7.25 6.35
C TRP A 73 -0.45 6.12 6.92
N ILE A 74 -1.59 5.86 6.28
CA ILE A 74 -2.62 4.96 6.81
C ILE A 74 -3.03 3.96 5.72
N ILE A 75 -3.17 2.70 6.13
CA ILE A 75 -3.67 1.60 5.30
C ILE A 75 -4.80 0.89 6.05
N LEU A 76 -5.92 0.70 5.36
CA LEU A 76 -7.14 0.10 5.90
C LEU A 76 -7.62 -1.00 4.95
N THR A 77 -7.83 -2.21 5.49
CA THR A 77 -8.33 -3.37 4.71
C THR A 77 -9.84 -3.50 4.69
N GLU A 78 -10.53 -2.84 5.60
CA GLU A 78 -11.99 -2.88 5.72
C GLU A 78 -12.66 -1.74 4.94
N LYS A 79 -13.99 -1.75 4.85
CA LYS A 79 -14.75 -0.71 4.12
C LYS A 79 -14.42 0.69 4.63
N PHE A 80 -13.72 1.44 3.80
CA PHE A 80 -13.51 2.88 3.95
C PHE A 80 -14.30 3.59 2.84
N ILE A 81 -15.29 4.39 3.23
CA ILE A 81 -16.05 5.25 2.32
C ILE A 81 -15.64 6.67 2.70
N ILE A 82 -14.91 7.35 1.81
CA ILE A 82 -14.66 8.78 1.93
C ILE A 82 -15.90 9.45 1.31
N MET A 83 -16.74 10.08 2.14
CA MET A 83 -17.89 10.85 1.67
C MET A 83 -17.51 12.32 1.51
#